data_AF-A0A946ASN0-F1
#
_entry.id   AF-A0A946ASN0-F1
#
_cell.length_a   1.000
_cell.length_b   1.000
_cell.length_c   1.000
_cell.angle_alpha   90.00
_cell.angle_beta   90.00
_cell.angle_gamma   90.00
#
_symmetry.space_group_name_H-M   'P 1'
#
loop_
_entity.id
_entity.type
_entity.pdbx_description
1 polymer ?
#
loop_
_entity_poly.entity_id
_entity_poly.type
_entity_poly.pdbx_seq_one_letter_code
_entity_poly.pdbx_strand_id
1 'polypeptide(L)'
;MTHIMLCGCGKMGQALLHGWLNHADSIGISKVTIIDPNLDKLTGLPDHPLVTYLDNYAAPPQQKAQVIVLACKPQDMAAAIADMNPLATADTIWLSIAAGISVEWMAEHISIHAGMGQQIIRAMPNTPSALGMGITALSGHPALTAGNRQFGLAMLNAVGEVIEVEEHLMDAVTAVSGSGPAYIFHLQEAMEAKAIAMGIDAGAARLMTMATIRGAAELMWQSDEPPAKLRQNVSSPGGTTLAALDHLMGDDALIKLMAKAMEAARNRSAELGK
;
A
#
# COMPACT_ATOMS: atom_id res chain seq x y z
N MET A 1 -10.58 1.28 23.43
CA MET A 1 -9.40 2.17 23.41
C MET A 1 -8.22 1.33 22.97
N THR A 2 -7.71 1.59 21.77
CA THR A 2 -6.74 0.74 21.09
C THR A 2 -5.33 1.36 21.13
N HIS A 3 -4.34 0.55 21.48
CA HIS A 3 -2.91 0.86 21.37
C HIS A 3 -2.32 0.13 20.17
N ILE A 4 -1.78 0.90 19.23
CA ILE A 4 -1.07 0.41 18.05
C ILE A 4 0.44 0.50 18.31
N MET A 5 1.17 -0.56 18.01
CA MET A 5 2.63 -0.53 17.90
C MET A 5 3.03 -0.63 16.43
N LEU A 6 3.61 0.44 15.88
CA LEU A 6 4.08 0.50 14.50
C LEU A 6 5.59 0.23 14.44
N CYS A 7 5.97 -0.93 13.92
CA CYS A 7 7.35 -1.37 13.74
C CYS A 7 7.82 -1.00 12.33
N GLY A 8 8.63 0.04 12.23
CA GLY A 8 9.03 0.67 10.97
C GLY A 8 8.12 1.84 10.63
N CYS A 9 8.73 3.02 10.46
CA CYS A 9 8.06 4.27 10.14
C CYS A 9 8.73 4.93 8.92
N GLY A 10 9.10 4.12 7.93
CA GLY A 10 9.42 4.60 6.59
C GLY A 10 8.21 5.23 5.90
N LYS A 11 8.31 5.51 4.59
CA LYS A 11 7.25 6.20 3.83
C LYS A 11 5.85 5.61 4.02
N MET A 12 5.71 4.28 3.97
CA MET A 12 4.40 3.63 4.12
C MET A 12 3.90 3.63 5.56
N GLY A 13 4.79 3.37 6.53
CA GLY A 13 4.44 3.46 7.96
C GLY A 13 3.97 4.86 8.33
N GLN A 14 4.60 5.91 7.80
CA GLN A 14 4.15 7.29 7.98
C GLN A 14 2.81 7.57 7.30
N ALA A 15 2.57 7.07 6.08
CA ALA A 15 1.28 7.23 5.41
C ALA A 15 0.13 6.65 6.26
N LEU A 16 0.33 5.43 6.76
CA LEU A 16 -0.61 4.78 7.68
C LEU A 16 -0.81 5.56 8.97
N LEU A 17 0.29 5.97 9.61
CA LEU A 17 0.25 6.78 10.83
C LEU A 17 -0.60 8.04 10.64
N HIS A 18 -0.35 8.81 9.58
CA HIS A 18 -1.10 10.04 9.31
C HIS A 18 -2.60 9.77 9.12
N GLY A 19 -2.97 8.74 8.34
CA GLY A 19 -4.38 8.34 8.19
C GLY A 19 -5.02 7.96 9.52
N TRP A 20 -4.33 7.15 10.33
CA TRP A 20 -4.82 6.73 11.63
C TRP A 20 -5.03 7.89 12.60
N LEU A 21 -4.12 8.86 12.62
CA LEU A 21 -4.25 10.03 13.50
C LEU A 21 -5.43 10.92 13.07
N ASN A 22 -5.63 11.13 11.78
CA ASN A 22 -6.76 11.90 11.24
C ASN A 22 -8.12 11.25 11.56
N HIS A 23 -8.14 9.93 11.76
CA HIS A 23 -9.35 9.14 12.00
C HIS A 23 -9.35 8.47 13.39
N ALA A 24 -8.51 8.95 14.32
CA ALA A 24 -8.23 8.27 15.58
C ALA A 24 -9.51 7.98 16.39
N ASP A 25 -10.39 8.98 16.54
CA ASP A 25 -11.64 8.84 17.29
C ASP A 25 -12.59 7.82 16.65
N SER A 26 -12.76 7.88 15.32
CA SER A 26 -13.64 6.96 14.59
C SER A 26 -13.15 5.51 14.62
N ILE A 27 -11.84 5.30 14.66
CA ILE A 27 -11.22 3.97 14.74
C ILE A 27 -11.08 3.53 16.20
N GLY A 28 -11.20 4.44 17.17
CA GLY A 28 -11.02 4.16 18.60
C GLY A 28 -9.54 4.02 19.03
N ILE A 29 -8.63 4.66 18.29
CA ILE A 29 -7.20 4.69 18.57
C ILE A 29 -6.94 5.66 19.71
N SER A 30 -6.33 5.14 20.78
CA SER A 30 -6.01 5.91 21.99
C SER A 30 -4.52 6.09 22.23
N LYS A 31 -3.67 5.35 21.50
CA LYS A 31 -2.21 5.43 21.61
C LYS A 31 -1.56 4.79 20.40
N VAL A 32 -0.46 5.38 19.92
CA VAL A 32 0.42 4.81 18.90
C VAL A 32 1.85 4.88 19.41
N THR A 33 2.52 3.74 19.45
CA THR A 33 3.96 3.67 19.71
C THR A 33 4.67 3.31 18.43
N ILE A 34 5.59 4.17 18.00
CA ILE A 34 6.39 3.98 16.80
C ILE A 34 7.76 3.48 17.23
N ILE A 35 8.21 2.43 16.57
CA ILE A 35 9.52 1.83 16.81
C ILE A 35 10.26 1.78 15.48
N ASP A 36 11.34 2.56 15.37
CA ASP A 36 12.18 2.58 14.16
C ASP A 36 13.66 2.82 14.53
N PRO A 37 14.60 1.96 14.10
CA PRO A 37 16.01 2.14 14.41
C PRO A 37 16.66 3.37 13.72
N ASN A 38 15.96 4.02 12.79
CA ASN A 38 16.42 5.19 12.04
C ASN A 38 15.54 6.42 12.28
N LEU A 39 14.97 6.59 13.49
CA LEU A 39 14.13 7.75 13.83
C LEU A 39 14.80 9.09 13.47
N ASP A 40 16.11 9.21 13.65
CA ASP A 40 16.93 10.39 13.33
C ASP A 40 16.89 10.78 11.85
N LYS A 41 16.60 9.82 10.95
CA LYS A 41 16.54 10.03 9.50
C LYS A 41 15.13 10.25 8.99
N LEU A 42 14.12 10.09 9.85
CA LEU A 42 12.73 10.29 9.46
C LEU A 42 12.38 11.77 9.44
N THR A 43 11.70 12.20 8.39
CA THR A 43 11.22 13.56 8.21
C THR A 43 9.70 13.57 8.17
N GLY A 44 9.06 14.62 8.68
CA GLY A 44 7.60 14.75 8.64
C GLY A 44 6.88 13.86 9.66
N LEU A 45 7.54 13.53 10.77
CA LEU A 45 6.91 12.85 11.89
C LEU A 45 5.91 13.79 12.60
N PRO A 46 4.67 13.35 12.85
CA PRO A 46 3.66 14.19 13.50
C PRO A 46 3.97 14.41 14.98
N ASP A 47 3.95 15.66 15.43
CA ASP A 47 3.89 15.99 16.85
C ASP A 47 2.42 15.86 17.32
N HIS A 48 2.07 14.70 17.87
CA HIS A 48 0.69 14.37 18.24
C HIS A 48 0.63 13.71 19.62
N PRO A 49 -0.31 14.09 20.51
CA PRO A 49 -0.35 13.61 21.89
C PRO A 49 -0.59 12.10 22.05
N LEU A 50 -1.13 11.45 21.02
CA LEU A 50 -1.32 10.00 21.01
C LEU A 50 -0.04 9.23 20.65
N VAL A 51 1.01 9.90 20.17
CA VAL A 51 2.18 9.26 19.57
C VAL A 51 3.36 9.27 20.51
N THR A 52 4.05 8.13 20.59
CA THR A 52 5.33 7.99 21.30
C THR A 52 6.33 7.34 20.36
N TYR A 53 7.56 7.86 20.33
CA TYR A 53 8.64 7.37 19.48
C TYR A 53 9.69 6.64 20.32
N LEU A 54 10.12 5.47 19.85
CA LEU A 54 11.20 4.68 20.42
C LEU A 54 12.20 4.33 19.32
N ASP A 55 13.48 4.53 19.57
CA ASP A 55 14.58 4.24 18.63
C ASP A 55 15.03 2.77 18.69
N ASN A 56 14.56 2.01 19.67
CA ASN A 56 14.88 0.60 19.83
C ASN A 56 13.80 -0.15 20.64
N TYR A 57 13.94 -1.47 20.63
CA TYR A 57 13.05 -2.42 21.31
C TYR A 57 13.38 -2.64 22.79
N ALA A 58 14.46 -2.04 23.32
CA ALA A 58 15.04 -2.39 24.64
C ALA A 58 14.26 -1.84 25.84
N ALA A 59 13.40 -0.84 25.64
CA ALA A 59 12.43 -0.39 26.64
C ALA A 59 11.01 -0.65 26.11
N PRO A 60 10.60 -1.92 26.00
CA PRO A 60 9.28 -2.25 25.48
C PRO A 60 8.22 -1.59 26.39
N PRO A 61 7.17 -0.96 25.81
CA PRO A 61 6.10 -0.37 26.61
C PRO A 61 5.59 -1.40 27.63
N GLN A 62 5.37 -0.99 28.89
CA GLN A 62 4.81 -1.90 29.90
C GLN A 62 3.40 -2.40 29.54
N GLN A 63 2.77 -1.79 28.53
CA GLN A 63 1.43 -2.08 28.07
C GLN A 63 1.47 -3.00 26.85
N LYS A 64 0.66 -4.06 26.89
CA LYS A 64 0.43 -4.96 25.76
C LYS A 64 -0.26 -4.23 24.61
N ALA A 65 0.16 -4.53 23.38
CA ALA A 65 -0.46 -3.98 22.18
C ALA A 65 -1.78 -4.68 21.87
N GLN A 66 -2.81 -3.92 21.48
CA GLN A 66 -3.97 -4.52 20.81
C GLN A 66 -3.66 -4.79 19.34
N VAL A 67 -2.84 -3.95 18.70
CA VAL A 67 -2.40 -4.14 17.31
C VAL A 67 -0.90 -3.90 17.18
N ILE A 68 -0.22 -4.82 16.50
CA ILE A 68 1.18 -4.69 16.09
C ILE A 68 1.20 -4.62 14.56
N VAL A 69 1.73 -3.52 14.04
CA VAL A 69 1.85 -3.27 12.61
C VAL A 69 3.30 -3.41 12.20
N LEU A 70 3.58 -4.36 11.31
CA LEU A 70 4.88 -4.67 10.76
C LEU A 70 5.05 -3.93 9.43
N ALA A 71 5.76 -2.81 9.48
CA ALA A 71 6.07 -1.90 8.37
C ALA A 71 7.59 -1.79 8.11
N CYS A 72 8.34 -2.81 8.53
CA CYS A 72 9.76 -2.98 8.23
C CYS A 72 9.97 -3.71 6.90
N LYS A 73 11.23 -3.81 6.46
CA LYS A 73 11.56 -4.55 5.25
C LYS A 73 11.43 -6.06 5.49
N PRO A 74 11.15 -6.87 4.45
CA PRO A 74 11.04 -8.33 4.59
C PRO A 74 12.24 -8.98 5.28
N GLN A 75 13.46 -8.47 5.04
CA GLN A 75 14.69 -9.02 5.64
C GLN A 75 14.77 -8.82 7.16
N ASP A 76 14.09 -7.80 7.69
CA ASP A 76 14.13 -7.43 9.11
C ASP A 76 12.97 -8.08 9.90
N MET A 77 12.06 -8.77 9.21
CA MET A 77 10.77 -9.20 9.75
C MET A 77 10.91 -10.19 10.91
N ALA A 78 11.81 -11.17 10.81
CA ALA A 78 11.97 -12.19 11.84
C ALA A 78 12.45 -11.57 13.17
N ALA A 79 13.42 -10.64 13.09
CA ALA A 79 13.90 -9.91 14.25
C ALA A 79 12.80 -9.00 14.85
N ALA A 80 12.06 -8.27 14.00
CA ALA A 80 10.96 -7.43 14.45
C ALA A 80 9.87 -8.23 15.18
N ILE A 81 9.48 -9.40 14.65
CA ILE A 81 8.50 -10.28 15.32
C ILE A 81 9.05 -10.81 16.64
N ALA A 82 10.32 -11.22 16.68
CA ALA A 82 10.95 -11.70 17.91
C ALA A 82 10.92 -10.64 19.03
N ASP A 83 11.23 -9.39 18.70
CA ASP A 83 11.22 -8.27 19.64
C ASP A 83 9.79 -7.89 20.08
N MET A 84 8.80 -8.10 19.21
CA MET A 84 7.38 -7.79 19.47
C MET A 84 6.62 -8.91 20.18
N ASN A 85 7.05 -10.15 20.09
CA ASN A 85 6.41 -11.29 20.74
C ASN A 85 6.15 -11.03 22.24
N PRO A 86 7.11 -10.54 23.06
CA PRO A 86 6.85 -10.22 24.46
C PRO A 86 5.77 -9.16 24.72
N LEU A 87 5.37 -8.38 23.72
CA LEU A 87 4.38 -7.30 23.82
C LEU A 87 2.99 -7.70 23.33
N ALA A 88 2.86 -8.85 22.68
CA ALA A 88 1.60 -9.37 22.22
C ALA A 88 0.88 -10.23 23.29
N THR A 89 -0.40 -10.47 23.01
CA THR A 89 -1.29 -11.45 23.65
C THR A 89 -1.94 -12.30 22.55
N ALA A 90 -2.74 -13.30 22.93
CA ALA A 90 -3.47 -14.12 21.97
C ALA A 90 -4.47 -13.31 21.11
N ASP A 91 -4.98 -12.19 21.64
CA ASP A 91 -5.95 -11.33 20.95
C ASP A 91 -5.29 -10.21 20.14
N THR A 92 -3.97 -10.04 20.23
CA THR A 92 -3.23 -9.01 19.49
C THR A 92 -3.34 -9.25 17.99
N ILE A 93 -3.79 -8.23 17.26
CA ILE A 93 -3.82 -8.24 15.79
C ILE A 93 -2.41 -7.98 15.28
N TRP A 94 -1.90 -8.88 14.46
CA TRP A 94 -0.65 -8.71 13.73
C TRP A 94 -0.98 -8.32 12.30
N LEU A 95 -0.68 -7.08 11.92
CA LEU A 95 -0.89 -6.57 10.57
C LEU A 95 0.46 -6.33 9.90
N SER A 96 0.73 -7.00 8.78
CA SER A 96 1.96 -6.78 8.01
C SER A 96 1.65 -6.08 6.69
N ILE A 97 2.50 -5.12 6.32
CA ILE A 97 2.49 -4.48 4.99
C ILE A 97 3.70 -4.86 4.13
N ALA A 98 4.48 -5.87 4.56
CA ALA A 98 5.69 -6.27 3.87
C ALA A 98 5.36 -7.14 2.65
N ALA A 99 5.94 -6.79 1.50
CA ALA A 99 5.87 -7.60 0.29
C ALA A 99 6.55 -8.96 0.50
N GLY A 100 5.98 -10.01 -0.09
CA GLY A 100 6.53 -11.38 -0.03
C GLY A 100 6.33 -12.13 1.29
N ILE A 101 5.98 -11.47 2.41
CA ILE A 101 5.80 -12.15 3.70
C ILE A 101 4.38 -12.74 3.79
N SER A 102 4.26 -14.07 3.73
CA SER A 102 2.97 -14.75 3.76
C SER A 102 2.35 -14.79 5.16
N VAL A 103 1.03 -14.97 5.21
CA VAL A 103 0.31 -15.23 6.46
C VAL A 103 0.85 -16.47 7.18
N GLU A 104 1.17 -17.54 6.43
CA GLU A 104 1.76 -18.77 6.95
C GLU A 104 3.15 -18.54 7.55
N TRP A 105 4.01 -17.78 6.88
CA TRP A 105 5.32 -17.44 7.42
C TRP A 105 5.19 -16.64 8.73
N MET A 106 4.29 -15.66 8.79
CA MET A 106 4.05 -14.90 10.04
C MET A 106 3.55 -15.82 11.15
N ALA A 107 2.63 -16.72 10.82
CA ALA A 107 2.07 -17.71 11.73
C ALA A 107 3.14 -18.59 12.39
N GLU A 108 4.17 -18.99 11.65
CA GLU A 108 5.30 -19.78 12.15
C GLU A 108 6.22 -18.99 13.10
N HIS A 109 6.34 -17.67 12.90
CA HIS A 109 7.26 -16.82 13.65
C HIS A 109 6.62 -16.15 14.89
N ILE A 110 5.28 -16.08 14.95
CA ILE A 110 4.56 -15.48 16.08
C ILE A 110 4.33 -16.56 17.15
N SER A 111 5.22 -16.58 18.14
CA SER A 111 5.30 -17.62 19.18
C SER A 111 4.07 -17.73 20.08
N ILE A 112 3.34 -16.63 20.32
CA ILE A 112 2.19 -16.60 21.24
C ILE A 112 0.98 -17.37 20.70
N HIS A 113 0.93 -17.63 19.39
CA HIS A 113 -0.20 -18.27 18.73
C HIS A 113 0.01 -19.74 18.41
N ALA A 114 1.06 -20.39 18.90
CA ALA A 114 1.25 -21.83 18.77
C ALA A 114 0.09 -22.59 19.47
N GLY A 115 -0.96 -22.89 18.71
CA GLY A 115 -2.19 -23.55 19.17
C GLY A 115 -3.39 -22.63 19.50
N MET A 116 -3.27 -21.31 19.31
CA MET A 116 -4.39 -20.35 19.48
C MET A 116 -4.70 -19.65 18.14
N GLY A 117 -5.96 -19.23 17.94
CA GLY A 117 -6.40 -18.64 16.68
C GLY A 117 -5.60 -17.40 16.29
N GLN A 118 -4.75 -17.54 15.28
CA GLN A 118 -3.86 -16.48 14.79
C GLN A 118 -4.65 -15.29 14.25
N GLN A 119 -4.49 -14.13 14.90
CA GLN A 119 -5.10 -12.85 14.52
C GLN A 119 -4.18 -12.09 13.56
N ILE A 120 -3.91 -12.71 12.40
CA ILE A 120 -2.94 -12.20 11.43
C ILE A 120 -3.66 -11.62 10.22
N ILE A 121 -3.21 -10.44 9.81
CA ILE A 121 -3.63 -9.71 8.62
C ILE A 121 -2.39 -9.43 7.78
N ARG A 122 -2.43 -9.82 6.51
CA ARG A 122 -1.50 -9.35 5.49
C ARG A 122 -2.18 -8.28 4.67
N ALA A 123 -1.54 -7.13 4.54
CA ALA A 123 -2.02 -6.01 3.77
C ALA A 123 -0.99 -5.63 2.71
N MET A 124 -1.44 -5.14 1.56
CA MET A 124 -0.55 -4.62 0.52
C MET A 124 -1.05 -3.24 0.07
N PRO A 125 -0.75 -2.18 0.85
CA PRO A 125 -1.07 -0.80 0.46
C PRO A 125 -0.12 -0.32 -0.64
N ASN A 126 -0.44 0.81 -1.24
CA ASN A 126 0.41 1.47 -2.24
C ASN A 126 0.69 2.94 -1.91
N THR A 127 1.66 3.55 -2.59
CA THR A 127 2.19 4.88 -2.21
C THR A 127 1.18 6.04 -2.20
N PRO A 128 0.11 6.07 -3.03
CA PRO A 128 -0.97 7.04 -2.91
C PRO A 128 -1.68 7.08 -1.54
N SER A 129 -1.48 6.07 -0.69
CA SER A 129 -1.97 6.05 0.71
C SER A 129 -1.53 7.28 1.52
N ALA A 130 -0.37 7.88 1.19
CA ALA A 130 0.10 9.10 1.85
C ALA A 130 -0.82 10.32 1.63
N LEU A 131 -1.74 10.24 0.66
CA LEU A 131 -2.73 11.26 0.33
C LEU A 131 -4.16 10.82 0.66
N GLY A 132 -4.34 9.67 1.31
CA GLY A 132 -5.67 9.08 1.53
C GLY A 132 -6.33 8.52 0.26
N MET A 133 -5.59 8.42 -0.85
CA MET A 133 -6.07 7.91 -2.14
C MET A 133 -5.44 6.56 -2.49
N GLY A 134 -5.07 5.80 -1.46
CA GLY A 134 -4.48 4.47 -1.61
C GLY A 134 -5.50 3.43 -2.07
N ILE A 135 -4.97 2.27 -2.43
CA ILE A 135 -5.72 1.02 -2.50
C ILE A 135 -4.90 -0.03 -1.76
N THR A 136 -5.56 -0.79 -0.89
CA THR A 136 -4.94 -1.86 -0.12
C THR A 136 -5.67 -3.17 -0.40
N ALA A 137 -4.95 -4.23 -0.76
CA ALA A 137 -5.52 -5.56 -0.64
C ALA A 137 -5.26 -6.12 0.76
N LEU A 138 -6.26 -6.75 1.35
CA LEU A 138 -6.20 -7.42 2.63
C LEU A 138 -6.43 -8.92 2.44
N SER A 139 -5.57 -9.72 3.05
CA SER A 139 -5.81 -11.13 3.34
C SER A 139 -5.61 -11.40 4.82
N GLY A 140 -6.19 -12.47 5.33
CA GLY A 140 -6.15 -12.78 6.76
C GLY A 140 -6.07 -14.27 7.02
N HIS A 141 -5.48 -14.63 8.15
CA HIS A 141 -5.44 -16.02 8.59
C HIS A 141 -6.87 -16.58 8.77
N PRO A 142 -7.14 -17.87 8.48
CA PRO A 142 -8.47 -18.47 8.64
C PRO A 142 -9.09 -18.34 10.04
N ALA A 143 -8.24 -18.22 11.07
CA ALA A 143 -8.67 -18.02 12.46
C ALA A 143 -8.88 -16.53 12.85
N LEU A 144 -8.69 -15.59 11.93
CA LEU A 144 -8.94 -14.17 12.15
C LEU A 144 -10.42 -13.96 12.45
N THR A 145 -10.72 -13.39 13.62
CA THR A 145 -12.10 -13.13 14.01
C THR A 145 -12.73 -12.04 13.15
N ALA A 146 -14.06 -12.07 13.01
CA ALA A 146 -14.80 -11.05 12.27
C ALA A 146 -14.57 -9.62 12.83
N GLY A 147 -14.47 -9.50 14.16
CA GLY A 147 -14.20 -8.21 14.82
C GLY A 147 -12.81 -7.68 14.50
N ASN A 148 -11.78 -8.52 14.57
CA ASN A 148 -10.41 -8.11 14.24
C ASN A 148 -10.22 -7.83 12.75
N ARG A 149 -10.91 -8.59 11.88
CA ARG A 149 -11.00 -8.30 10.45
C ARG A 149 -11.60 -6.92 10.19
N GLN A 150 -12.75 -6.62 10.81
CA GLN A 150 -13.40 -5.31 10.69
C GLN A 150 -12.50 -4.17 11.20
N PHE A 151 -11.77 -4.39 12.30
CA PHE A 151 -10.81 -3.43 12.81
C PHE A 151 -9.65 -3.19 11.83
N GLY A 152 -9.07 -4.25 11.27
CA GLY A 152 -8.04 -4.14 10.23
C GLY A 152 -8.53 -3.39 9.00
N LEU A 153 -9.75 -3.68 8.54
CA LEU A 153 -10.40 -2.94 7.45
C LEU A 153 -10.55 -1.46 7.81
N ALA A 154 -10.99 -1.10 9.02
CA ALA A 154 -11.12 0.30 9.43
C ALA A 154 -9.77 1.04 9.45
N MET A 155 -8.71 0.38 9.92
CA MET A 155 -7.36 0.94 9.91
C MET A 155 -6.83 1.20 8.49
N LEU A 156 -7.10 0.29 7.55
CA LEU A 156 -6.61 0.40 6.18
C LEU A 156 -7.46 1.39 5.36
N ASN A 157 -8.77 1.47 5.64
CA ASN A 157 -9.66 2.45 5.00
C ASN A 157 -9.31 3.91 5.36
N ALA A 158 -8.55 4.12 6.45
CA ALA A 158 -8.07 5.44 6.85
C ALA A 158 -7.10 6.09 5.83
N VAL A 159 -6.58 5.31 4.88
CA VAL A 159 -5.62 5.79 3.87
C VAL A 159 -6.03 5.50 2.43
N GLY A 160 -7.24 5.02 2.20
CA GLY A 160 -7.76 4.74 0.87
C GLY A 160 -8.68 3.54 0.84
N GLU A 161 -8.96 3.03 -0.35
CA GLU A 161 -9.88 1.91 -0.54
C GLU A 161 -9.26 0.58 -0.11
N VAL A 162 -10.09 -0.38 0.27
CA VAL A 162 -9.65 -1.72 0.67
C VAL A 162 -10.44 -2.79 -0.07
N ILE A 163 -9.73 -3.78 -0.61
CA ILE A 163 -10.32 -5.00 -1.16
C ILE A 163 -9.85 -6.21 -0.36
N GLU A 164 -10.73 -7.17 -0.14
CA GLU A 164 -10.36 -8.46 0.43
C GLU A 164 -10.03 -9.45 -0.69
N VAL A 165 -8.93 -10.17 -0.54
CA VAL A 165 -8.47 -11.18 -1.50
C VAL A 165 -7.97 -12.43 -0.78
N GLU A 166 -8.05 -13.55 -1.49
CA GLU A 166 -7.40 -14.80 -1.07
C GLU A 166 -5.87 -14.62 -1.06
N GLU A 167 -5.19 -15.23 -0.09
CA GLU A 167 -3.74 -15.04 0.14
C GLU A 167 -2.89 -15.38 -1.10
N HIS A 168 -3.31 -16.39 -1.88
CA HIS A 168 -2.60 -16.79 -3.11
C HIS A 168 -2.61 -15.72 -4.22
N LEU A 169 -3.45 -14.69 -4.11
CA LEU A 169 -3.52 -13.57 -5.05
C LEU A 169 -2.60 -12.41 -4.67
N MET A 170 -1.96 -12.43 -3.49
CA MET A 170 -1.19 -11.28 -2.98
C MET A 170 -0.01 -10.89 -3.88
N ASP A 171 0.63 -11.84 -4.57
CA ASP A 171 1.68 -11.50 -5.54
C ASP A 171 1.12 -10.81 -6.79
N ALA A 172 -0.10 -11.18 -7.21
CA ALA A 172 -0.78 -10.49 -8.30
C ALA A 172 -1.20 -9.08 -7.88
N VAL A 173 -1.65 -8.90 -6.64
CA VAL A 173 -1.92 -7.56 -6.06
C VAL A 173 -0.67 -6.69 -6.12
N THR A 174 0.49 -7.21 -5.71
CA THR A 174 1.77 -6.46 -5.79
C THR A 174 2.04 -5.96 -7.21
N ALA A 175 1.75 -6.77 -8.23
CA ALA A 175 1.93 -6.39 -9.63
C ALA A 175 0.91 -5.34 -10.10
N VAL A 176 -0.33 -5.40 -9.63
CA VAL A 176 -1.43 -4.50 -10.01
C VAL A 176 -1.31 -3.16 -9.30
N SER A 177 -1.42 -3.14 -7.97
CA SER A 177 -1.60 -1.91 -7.19
C SER A 177 -0.34 -1.49 -6.44
N GLY A 178 0.48 -2.43 -5.99
CA GLY A 178 1.73 -2.12 -5.29
C GLY A 178 2.75 -1.45 -6.20
N SER A 179 2.99 -2.04 -7.37
CA SER A 179 3.88 -1.53 -8.41
C SER A 179 3.20 -0.54 -9.35
N GLY A 180 1.86 -0.56 -9.40
CA GLY A 180 1.01 0.27 -10.25
C GLY A 180 1.39 1.76 -10.34
N PRO A 181 1.60 2.46 -9.22
CA PRO A 181 2.00 3.87 -9.23
C PRO A 181 3.24 4.15 -10.08
N ALA A 182 4.24 3.26 -10.06
CA ALA A 182 5.45 3.43 -10.85
C ALA A 182 5.19 3.36 -12.36
N TYR A 183 4.22 2.56 -12.80
CA TYR A 183 3.81 2.50 -14.21
C TYR A 183 3.23 3.83 -14.67
N ILE A 184 2.43 4.47 -13.81
CA ILE A 184 1.82 5.78 -14.09
C ILE A 184 2.86 6.90 -14.09
N PHE A 185 3.80 6.88 -13.14
CA PHE A 185 4.91 7.84 -13.13
C PHE A 185 5.76 7.72 -14.41
N HIS A 186 6.08 6.49 -14.83
CA HIS A 186 6.85 6.29 -16.05
C HIS A 186 6.07 6.68 -17.32
N LEU A 187 4.75 6.48 -17.34
CA LEU A 187 3.89 7.02 -18.41
C LEU A 187 4.00 8.54 -18.49
N GLN A 188 3.96 9.24 -17.35
CA GLN A 188 4.15 10.69 -17.31
C GLN A 188 5.52 11.09 -17.85
N GLU A 189 6.59 10.41 -17.42
CA GLU A 189 7.97 10.67 -17.90
C GLU A 189 8.06 10.55 -19.43
N ALA A 190 7.47 9.49 -20.00
CA ALA A 190 7.47 9.28 -21.45
C ALA A 190 6.69 10.36 -22.21
N MET A 191 5.52 10.75 -21.69
CA MET A 191 4.71 11.82 -22.28
C MET A 191 5.41 13.18 -22.20
N GLU A 192 6.02 13.49 -21.04
CA GLU A 192 6.72 14.75 -20.79
C GLU A 192 7.95 14.88 -21.70
N ALA A 193 8.76 13.82 -21.81
CA ALA A 193 9.91 13.79 -22.71
C ALA A 193 9.50 14.05 -24.17
N LYS A 194 8.38 13.48 -24.62
CA LYS A 194 7.89 13.71 -25.98
C LYS A 194 7.32 15.12 -26.16
N ALA A 195 6.61 15.66 -25.18
CA ALA A 195 6.11 17.03 -25.19
C ALA A 195 7.25 18.05 -25.34
N ILE A 196 8.34 17.87 -24.58
CA ILE A 196 9.55 18.69 -24.69
C ILE A 196 10.17 18.58 -26.08
N ALA A 197 10.27 17.37 -26.63
CA ALA A 197 10.78 17.16 -27.98
C ALA A 197 9.91 17.78 -29.09
N MET A 198 8.64 18.11 -28.80
CA MET A 198 7.74 18.85 -29.69
C MET A 198 7.86 20.38 -29.50
N GLY A 199 8.74 20.85 -28.62
CA GLY A 199 9.01 22.27 -28.39
C GLY A 199 8.24 22.90 -27.22
N ILE A 200 7.56 22.10 -26.39
CA ILE A 200 6.89 22.60 -25.18
C ILE A 200 7.94 22.79 -24.08
N ASP A 201 7.89 23.93 -23.39
CA ASP A 201 8.76 24.17 -22.23
C ASP A 201 8.58 23.07 -21.15
N ALA A 202 9.66 22.71 -20.45
CA ALA A 202 9.65 21.61 -19.49
C ALA A 202 8.61 21.79 -18.37
N GLY A 203 8.44 23.02 -17.86
CA GLY A 203 7.44 23.30 -16.82
C GLY A 203 6.01 23.10 -17.33
N ALA A 204 5.74 23.58 -18.54
CA ALA A 204 4.44 23.40 -19.19
C ALA A 204 4.18 21.92 -19.54
N ALA A 205 5.18 21.21 -20.07
CA ALA A 205 5.09 19.79 -20.40
C ALA A 205 4.72 18.97 -19.18
N ARG A 206 5.42 19.18 -18.05
CA ARG A 206 5.13 18.51 -16.78
C ARG A 206 3.71 18.78 -16.29
N LEU A 207 3.28 20.05 -16.31
CA LEU A 207 1.94 20.42 -15.84
C LEU A 207 0.86 19.79 -16.73
N MET A 208 1.03 19.85 -18.04
CA MET A 208 0.08 19.30 -19.01
C MET A 208 -0.09 17.79 -18.82
N THR A 209 1.00 17.03 -18.79
CA THR A 209 0.95 15.56 -18.68
C THR A 209 0.38 15.12 -17.33
N MET A 210 0.82 15.75 -16.23
CA MET A 210 0.30 15.46 -14.89
C MET A 210 -1.19 15.78 -14.77
N ALA A 211 -1.64 16.93 -15.28
CA ALA A 211 -3.06 17.32 -15.27
C ALA A 211 -3.91 16.39 -16.14
N THR A 212 -3.41 15.97 -17.30
CA THR A 212 -4.09 14.99 -18.17
C THR A 212 -4.26 13.64 -17.47
N ILE A 213 -3.21 13.11 -16.84
CA ILE A 213 -3.28 11.84 -16.11
C ILE A 213 -4.28 11.94 -14.95
N ARG A 214 -4.18 12.99 -14.12
CA ARG A 214 -5.09 13.21 -12.99
C ARG A 214 -6.54 13.32 -13.45
N GLY A 215 -6.82 14.16 -14.45
CA GLY A 215 -8.17 14.39 -14.94
C GLY A 215 -8.78 13.14 -15.57
N ALA A 216 -8.01 12.36 -16.31
CA ALA A 216 -8.49 11.10 -16.90
C ALA A 216 -8.76 10.03 -15.83
N ALA A 217 -7.88 9.91 -14.82
CA ALA A 217 -8.08 9.00 -13.70
C ALA A 217 -9.34 9.36 -12.88
N GLU A 218 -9.52 10.65 -12.59
CA GLU A 218 -10.69 11.15 -11.87
C GLU A 218 -11.99 10.94 -12.66
N LEU A 219 -11.97 11.23 -13.97
CA LEU A 219 -13.12 10.98 -14.83
C LEU A 219 -13.51 9.50 -14.85
N MET A 220 -12.53 8.60 -14.91
CA MET A 220 -12.75 7.15 -14.83
C MET A 220 -13.26 6.71 -13.46
N TRP A 221 -12.80 7.34 -12.37
CA TRP A 221 -13.24 7.04 -11.01
C TRP A 221 -14.69 7.44 -10.76
N GLN A 222 -15.12 8.57 -11.33
CA GLN A 222 -16.47 9.11 -11.13
C GLN A 222 -17.50 8.59 -12.16
N SER A 223 -17.07 7.87 -13.18
CA SER A 223 -17.95 7.44 -14.28
C SER A 223 -18.45 6.01 -14.09
N ASP A 224 -19.73 5.80 -14.40
CA ASP A 224 -20.30 4.45 -14.56
C ASP A 224 -19.94 3.82 -15.93
N GLU A 225 -19.33 4.58 -16.84
CA GLU A 225 -18.94 4.08 -18.16
C GLU A 225 -17.64 3.27 -18.09
N PRO A 226 -17.53 2.16 -18.84
CA PRO A 226 -16.28 1.41 -18.90
C PRO A 226 -15.17 2.23 -19.59
N PRO A 227 -13.89 2.03 -19.25
CA PRO A 227 -12.77 2.79 -19.82
C PRO A 227 -12.71 2.78 -21.35
N ALA A 228 -13.14 1.69 -21.98
CA ALA A 228 -13.24 1.59 -23.44
C ALA A 228 -14.19 2.63 -24.04
N LYS A 229 -15.29 2.93 -23.35
CA LYS A 229 -16.29 3.93 -23.78
C LYS A 229 -15.77 5.35 -23.57
N LEU A 230 -15.17 5.65 -22.42
CA LEU A 230 -14.51 6.94 -22.16
C LEU A 230 -13.45 7.25 -23.23
N ARG A 231 -12.64 6.26 -23.61
CA ARG A 231 -11.67 6.37 -24.72
C ARG A 231 -12.33 6.66 -26.06
N GLN A 232 -13.44 5.99 -26.39
CA GLN A 232 -14.19 6.24 -27.64
C GLN A 232 -14.76 7.66 -27.67
N ASN A 233 -15.25 8.18 -26.55
CA ASN A 233 -15.85 9.51 -26.47
C ASN A 233 -14.86 10.65 -26.79
N VAL A 234 -13.55 10.42 -26.60
CA VAL A 234 -12.47 11.38 -26.95
C VAL A 234 -11.79 11.09 -28.29
N SER A 235 -12.32 10.13 -29.07
CA SER A 235 -11.75 9.67 -30.34
C SER A 235 -12.70 9.96 -31.50
N SER A 236 -12.51 11.09 -32.19
CA SER A 236 -13.27 11.40 -33.40
C SER A 236 -12.71 10.63 -34.62
N PRO A 237 -13.55 10.17 -35.57
CA PRO A 237 -13.09 9.58 -36.82
C PRO A 237 -12.11 10.52 -37.55
N GLY A 238 -10.94 10.00 -37.93
CA GLY A 238 -9.87 10.79 -38.57
C GLY A 238 -9.17 11.82 -37.67
N GLY A 239 -9.46 11.83 -36.36
CA GLY A 239 -8.85 12.74 -35.39
C GLY A 239 -7.46 12.32 -34.93
N THR A 240 -6.76 13.23 -34.26
CA THR A 240 -5.41 13.01 -33.73
C THR A 240 -5.36 11.90 -32.67
N THR A 241 -6.40 11.77 -31.84
CA THR A 241 -6.50 10.71 -30.82
C THR A 241 -6.48 9.32 -31.46
N LEU A 242 -7.22 9.13 -32.55
CA LEU A 242 -7.29 7.83 -33.22
C LEU A 242 -5.94 7.46 -33.82
N ALA A 243 -5.26 8.40 -34.47
CA ALA A 243 -3.91 8.18 -35.01
C ALA A 243 -2.89 7.79 -33.92
N ALA A 244 -3.00 8.35 -32.72
CA ALA A 244 -2.16 7.94 -31.59
C ALA A 244 -2.56 6.55 -31.03
N LEU A 245 -3.86 6.27 -30.94
CA LEU A 245 -4.39 5.00 -30.44
C LEU A 245 -4.05 3.83 -31.37
N ASP A 246 -3.95 4.04 -32.68
CA ASP A 246 -3.51 3.00 -33.63
C ASP A 246 -2.14 2.44 -33.25
N HIS A 247 -1.23 3.26 -32.72
CA HIS A 247 0.08 2.80 -32.23
C HIS A 247 0.01 2.11 -30.85
N LEU A 248 -0.84 2.61 -29.95
CA LEU A 248 -0.96 2.05 -28.60
C LEU A 248 -1.73 0.72 -28.58
N MET A 249 -2.71 0.58 -29.47
CA MET A 249 -3.61 -0.56 -29.57
C MET A 249 -3.24 -1.53 -30.69
N GLY A 250 -2.51 -1.08 -31.71
CA GLY A 250 -2.04 -1.92 -32.80
C GLY A 250 -1.28 -3.14 -32.28
N ASP A 251 -1.65 -4.32 -32.78
CA ASP A 251 -1.13 -5.61 -32.32
C ASP A 251 -1.16 -5.81 -30.79
N ASP A 252 -2.12 -5.20 -30.09
CA ASP A 252 -2.23 -5.20 -28.63
C ASP A 252 -0.94 -4.70 -27.93
N ALA A 253 -0.21 -3.76 -28.55
CA ALA A 253 1.13 -3.35 -28.10
C ALA A 253 1.19 -2.98 -26.62
N LEU A 254 0.31 -2.08 -26.15
CA LEU A 254 0.28 -1.68 -24.75
C LEU A 254 -0.14 -2.83 -23.83
N ILE A 255 -1.12 -3.65 -24.23
CA ILE A 255 -1.58 -4.80 -23.42
C ILE A 255 -0.44 -5.79 -23.23
N LYS A 256 0.29 -6.12 -24.29
CA LYS A 256 1.44 -7.03 -24.24
C LYS A 256 2.59 -6.48 -23.40
N LEU A 257 2.86 -5.17 -23.48
CA LEU A 257 3.88 -4.52 -22.66
C LEU A 257 3.50 -4.57 -21.17
N MET A 258 2.27 -4.21 -20.83
CA MET A 258 1.78 -4.24 -19.45
C MET A 258 1.76 -5.66 -18.90
N ALA A 259 1.34 -6.65 -19.69
CA ALA A 259 1.37 -8.06 -19.29
C ALA A 259 2.78 -8.51 -18.89
N LYS A 260 3.80 -8.20 -19.71
CA LYS A 260 5.20 -8.53 -19.39
C LYS A 260 5.69 -7.83 -18.12
N ALA A 261 5.39 -6.53 -17.97
CA ALA A 261 5.81 -5.77 -16.80
C ALA A 261 5.17 -6.30 -15.51
N MET A 262 3.87 -6.56 -15.54
CA MET A 262 3.12 -7.07 -14.39
C MET A 262 3.51 -8.52 -14.05
N GLU A 263 3.79 -9.36 -15.04
CA GLU A 263 4.28 -10.72 -14.81
C GLU A 263 5.67 -10.70 -14.15
N ALA A 264 6.57 -9.82 -14.60
CA ALA A 264 7.88 -9.64 -13.96
C ALA A 264 7.75 -9.17 -12.50
N ALA A 265 6.86 -8.20 -12.23
CA ALA A 265 6.60 -7.73 -10.87
C ALA A 265 6.04 -8.83 -9.96
N ARG A 266 5.07 -9.62 -10.46
CA ARG A 266 4.49 -10.76 -9.76
C ARG A 266 5.54 -11.81 -9.42
N ASN A 267 6.36 -12.20 -10.41
CA ASN A 267 7.41 -13.20 -10.21
C ASN A 267 8.44 -12.72 -9.17
N ARG A 268 8.84 -11.44 -9.22
CA ARG A 268 9.75 -10.87 -8.24
C ARG A 268 9.16 -10.83 -6.83
N SER A 269 7.86 -10.55 -6.69
CA SER A 269 7.15 -10.62 -5.39
C SER A 269 7.23 -12.02 -4.80
N ALA A 270 6.96 -13.04 -5.62
CA ALA A 270 7.03 -14.45 -5.19
C ALA A 270 8.46 -14.89 -4.83
N GLU A 271 9.50 -14.35 -5.47
CA GLU A 271 10.90 -14.62 -5.12
C GLU A 271 11.30 -14.02 -3.76
N LEU A 272 10.78 -12.84 -3.41
CA LEU A 272 11.10 -12.17 -2.15
C LEU A 272 10.52 -12.88 -0.92
N GLY A 273 9.50 -13.71 -1.11
CA GLY A 273 8.86 -14.50 -0.05
C GLY A 273 9.51 -15.86 0.21
N LYS A 274 10.60 -16.19 -0.47
CA LYS A 274 11.40 -17.40 -0.27
C LYS A 274 12.66 -17.08 0.51
#